data_AF-A0A1U9YX15-F1
#
_entry.id   AF-A0A1U9YX15-F1
#
_cell.length_a   1.000
_cell.length_b   1.000
_cell.length_c   1.000
_cell.angle_alpha   90.00
_cell.angle_beta   90.00
_cell.angle_gamma   90.00
#
_symmetry.space_group_name_H-M   'P 1'
#
loop_
_entity.id
_entity.type
_entity.pdbx_description
1 polymer ?
#
loop_
_entity_poly.entity_id
_entity_poly.type
_entity_poly.pdbx_seq_one_letter_code
_entity_poly.pdbx_strand_id
1 'polypeptide(L)'
;MWDIVVKLIAGLILIFCVMQLIIFAGLIAWGLWTDSIKPRLIPSEEITRAADELIEHFADPSEEALLRQHDAWYRSDGAAQTYWRRVRKSVATRLEGH
;
A
#
# COMPACT_ATOMS: atom_id res chain seq x y z
N MET A 1 -25.12 -46.55 -5.77
CA MET A 1 -24.58 -45.98 -4.51
C MET A 1 -23.23 -45.32 -4.72
N TRP A 2 -22.28 -45.99 -5.38
CA TRP A 2 -20.94 -45.46 -5.68
C TRP A 2 -20.93 -44.11 -6.42
N ASP A 3 -21.76 -43.95 -7.46
CA ASP A 3 -21.83 -42.69 -8.22
C ASP A 3 -22.30 -41.50 -7.38
N ILE A 4 -23.19 -41.75 -6.41
CA ILE A 4 -23.68 -40.70 -5.50
C ILE A 4 -22.56 -40.27 -4.57
N VAL A 5 -21.80 -41.23 -4.02
CA VAL A 5 -20.65 -40.96 -3.16
C VAL A 5 -19.57 -40.19 -3.91
N VAL A 6 -19.23 -40.59 -5.15
CA VAL A 6 -18.25 -39.87 -5.98
C VAL A 6 -18.71 -38.45 -6.30
N LYS A 7 -19.99 -38.25 -6.65
CA LYS A 7 -20.55 -36.91 -6.91
C LYS A 7 -20.51 -36.01 -5.66
N LEU A 8 -20.80 -36.57 -4.49
CA LEU A 8 -20.72 -35.83 -3.22
C LEU A 8 -19.28 -35.42 -2.90
N ILE A 9 -18.32 -36.33 -3.05
CA ILE A 9 -16.89 -36.02 -2.82
C ILE A 9 -16.41 -34.96 -3.81
N ALA A 10 -16.73 -35.10 -5.10
CA ALA A 10 -16.36 -34.12 -6.12
C ALA A 10 -16.98 -32.74 -5.82
N GLY A 11 -18.23 -32.69 -5.36
CA GLY A 11 -18.89 -31.46 -4.94
C GLY A 11 -18.19 -30.79 -3.74
N LEU A 12 -17.81 -31.57 -2.74
CA LEU A 12 -17.08 -31.05 -1.57
C LEU A 12 -15.71 -30.49 -1.95
N ILE A 13 -14.97 -31.18 -2.81
CA ILE A 13 -13.68 -30.70 -3.33
C ILE A 13 -13.86 -29.39 -4.10
N LEU A 14 -14.88 -29.31 -4.95
CA LEU A 14 -15.16 -28.10 -5.72
C LEU A 14 -15.51 -26.91 -4.81
N ILE A 15 -16.35 -27.12 -3.79
CA ILE A 15 -16.67 -26.08 -2.81
C ILE A 15 -15.41 -25.62 -2.08
N PHE A 16 -14.55 -26.54 -1.66
CA PHE A 16 -13.29 -26.21 -1.00
C PHE A 16 -12.37 -25.39 -1.90
N CYS A 17 -12.20 -25.79 -3.17
CA CYS A 17 -11.40 -25.05 -4.15
C CYS A 17 -11.94 -23.62 -4.38
N VAL A 18 -13.26 -23.48 -4.55
CA VAL A 18 -13.89 -22.17 -4.75
C VAL A 18 -13.72 -21.29 -3.51
N MET A 19 -13.89 -21.86 -2.31
CA MET A 19 -13.68 -21.14 -1.05
C MET A 19 -12.25 -20.61 -0.93
N GLN A 20 -11.25 -21.43 -1.26
CA GLN A 20 -9.85 -20.99 -1.28
C GLN A 20 -9.63 -19.84 -2.27
N LEU A 21 -10.15 -19.95 -3.49
CA LEU A 21 -10.04 -18.89 -4.50
C LEU A 21 -10.64 -17.57 -4.01
N ILE A 22 -11.81 -17.61 -3.35
CA ILE A 22 -12.44 -16.42 -2.77
C ILE A 22 -11.56 -15.80 -1.68
N ILE A 23 -10.99 -16.62 -0.79
CA ILE A 23 -10.08 -16.15 0.28
C ILE A 23 -8.86 -15.47 -0.34
N PHE A 24 -8.20 -16.11 -1.31
CA PHE A 24 -7.04 -15.53 -1.99
C PHE A 24 -7.38 -14.22 -2.70
N ALA A 25 -8.49 -14.17 -3.43
CA ALA A 25 -8.95 -12.96 -4.08
C ALA A 25 -9.23 -11.84 -3.06
N GLY A 26 -9.84 -12.17 -1.92
CA GLY A 26 -10.07 -11.22 -0.82
C GLY A 26 -8.78 -10.69 -0.22
N LEU A 27 -7.77 -11.54 0.00
CA LEU A 27 -6.46 -11.12 0.51
C LEU A 27 -5.73 -10.20 -0.48
N ILE A 28 -5.76 -10.52 -1.77
CA ILE A 28 -5.17 -9.68 -2.82
C ILE A 28 -5.89 -8.33 -2.90
N ALA A 29 -7.22 -8.33 -2.90
CA ALA A 29 -8.02 -7.10 -2.92
C ALA A 29 -7.77 -6.24 -1.67
N TRP A 30 -7.64 -6.87 -0.50
CA TRP A 30 -7.30 -6.18 0.74
C TRP A 30 -5.91 -5.52 0.67
N GLY A 31 -4.89 -6.24 0.20
CA GLY A 31 -3.56 -5.67 -0.01
C GLY A 31 -3.56 -4.50 -1.00
N LEU A 32 -4.27 -4.63 -2.13
CA LEU A 32 -4.43 -3.54 -3.09
C LEU A 32 -5.14 -2.32 -2.47
N TRP A 33 -6.17 -2.56 -1.65
CA TRP A 33 -6.87 -1.49 -0.94
C TRP A 33 -5.96 -0.76 0.05
N THR A 34 -5.22 -1.50 0.89
CA THR A 34 -4.31 -0.90 1.87
C THR A 34 -3.19 -0.13 1.20
N ASP A 35 -2.64 -0.65 0.11
CA ASP A 35 -1.40 -0.14 -0.47
C ASP A 35 -1.64 0.93 -1.53
N SER A 36 -2.80 0.93 -2.19
CA SER A 36 -3.08 1.85 -3.31
C SER A 36 -4.20 2.85 -3.05
N ILE A 37 -5.23 2.49 -2.28
CA ILE A 37 -6.41 3.35 -2.11
C ILE A 37 -6.32 4.18 -0.82
N LYS A 38 -6.02 3.54 0.31
CA LYS A 38 -5.79 4.23 1.59
C LYS A 38 -4.80 5.40 1.50
N PRO A 39 -3.59 5.27 0.90
CA PRO A 39 -2.66 6.39 0.78
C PRO A 39 -3.15 7.53 -0.15
N ARG A 40 -4.09 7.26 -1.06
CA ARG A 40 -4.66 8.31 -1.92
C ARG A 40 -5.70 9.16 -1.19
N LEU A 41 -6.28 8.65 -0.11
CA LEU A 41 -7.21 9.37 0.76
C LEU A 41 -6.50 10.30 1.74
N ILE A 42 -5.17 10.22 1.86
CA ILE A 42 -4.38 11.16 2.66
C ILE A 42 -4.51 12.56 2.03
N PRO A 43 -5.03 13.56 2.77
CA PRO A 43 -5.21 14.91 2.26
C PRO A 43 -3.87 15.52 1.83
N SER A 44 -3.89 16.31 0.76
CA SER A 44 -2.70 17.03 0.30
C SER A 44 -2.15 18.01 1.33
N GLU A 45 -3.01 18.50 2.24
CA GLU A 45 -2.62 19.36 3.36
C GLU A 45 -1.71 18.63 4.37
N GLU A 46 -1.94 17.35 4.62
CA GLU A 46 -1.08 16.56 5.50
C GLU A 46 0.30 16.34 4.89
N ILE A 47 0.36 16.09 3.58
CA ILE A 47 1.61 15.96 2.81
C ILE A 47 2.39 17.28 2.81
N THR A 48 1.66 18.39 2.67
CA THR A 48 2.17 19.77 2.71
C THR A 48 2.80 20.05 4.07
N ARG A 49 2.09 19.78 5.17
CA ARG A 49 2.60 19.93 6.53
C ARG A 49 3.82 19.06 6.80
N ALA A 50 3.78 17.79 6.40
CA ALA A 50 4.92 16.89 6.58
C ALA A 50 6.16 17.36 5.81
N ALA A 51 5.98 17.91 4.60
CA ALA A 51 7.08 18.49 3.84
C ALA A 51 7.61 19.79 4.48
N ASP A 52 6.76 20.62 5.11
CA ASP A 52 7.20 21.81 5.85
C ASP A 52 7.99 21.42 7.11
N GLU A 53 7.51 20.43 7.85
CA GLU A 53 8.18 19.88 9.02
C GLU A 53 9.56 19.29 8.66
N LEU A 54 9.68 18.62 7.51
CA LEU A 54 10.97 18.14 7.03
C LEU A 54 11.94 19.29 6.74
N ILE A 55 11.47 20.35 6.07
CA ILE A 55 12.29 21.53 5.72
C ILE A 55 12.73 22.28 6.98
N GLU A 56 11.88 22.35 8.01
CA GLU A 56 12.16 23.06 9.25
C GLU A 56 13.18 22.30 10.13
N HIS A 57 13.12 20.97 10.18
CA HIS A 57 13.88 20.18 11.14
C HIS A 57 15.14 19.49 10.58
N PHE A 58 15.30 19.38 9.27
CA PHE A 58 16.41 18.64 8.67
C PHE A 58 17.26 19.52 7.75
N ALA A 59 18.58 19.37 7.84
CA ALA A 59 19.54 20.10 7.01
C ALA A 59 19.46 19.69 5.53
N ASP A 60 19.14 18.42 5.24
CA ASP A 60 18.78 17.95 3.90
C ASP A 60 17.39 17.26 3.94
N PRO A 61 16.30 18.03 3.72
CA PRO A 61 14.94 17.48 3.74
C PRO A 61 14.66 16.54 2.57
N SER A 62 15.45 16.60 1.49
CA SER A 62 15.26 15.74 0.32
C SER A 62 15.81 14.33 0.55
N GLU A 63 16.97 14.24 1.18
CA GLU A 63 17.60 12.98 1.59
C GLU A 63 16.78 12.26 2.66
N GLU A 64 16.28 12.99 3.67
CA GLU A 64 15.46 12.41 4.73
C GLU A 64 14.14 11.82 4.18
N ALA A 65 13.50 12.51 3.22
CA ALA A 65 12.31 11.98 2.55
C ALA A 65 12.60 10.69 1.75
N LEU A 66 13.79 10.60 1.14
CA LEU A 66 14.25 9.40 0.43
C LEU A 66 14.53 8.23 1.38
N LEU A 67 15.19 8.49 2.53
CA LEU A 67 15.43 7.48 3.55
C LEU A 67 14.12 6.88 4.07
N ARG A 68 13.13 7.72 4.36
CA ARG A 68 11.81 7.25 4.81
C ARG A 68 11.03 6.50 3.73
N GLN A 69 11.18 6.91 2.46
CA GLN A 69 10.66 6.14 1.33
C GLN A 69 11.34 4.77 1.21
N HIS A 70 12.64 4.70 1.44
CA HIS A 70 13.40 3.45 1.39
C HIS A 70 13.02 2.51 2.54
N ASP A 71 12.84 3.03 3.76
CA ASP A 71 12.35 2.25 4.90
C ASP A 71 10.94 1.69 4.64
N ALA A 72 10.05 2.50 4.05
CA ALA A 72 8.73 2.03 3.62
C ALA A 72 8.82 0.89 2.60
N TRP A 73 9.78 0.97 1.66
CA TRP A 73 10.03 -0.11 0.71
C TRP A 73 10.56 -1.38 1.40
N TYR A 74 11.49 -1.24 2.34
CA TYR A 74 12.01 -2.37 3.12
C TYR A 74 10.90 -3.09 3.90
N ARG A 75 9.94 -2.34 4.44
CA ARG A 75 8.76 -2.87 5.13
C ARG A 75 7.66 -3.37 4.20
N SER A 76 7.85 -3.33 2.88
CA SER A 76 6.84 -3.67 1.88
C SER A 76 5.54 -2.86 2.04
N ASP A 77 5.63 -1.64 2.57
CA ASP A 77 4.49 -0.75 2.80
C ASP A 77 4.31 0.16 1.57
N GLY A 78 3.53 -0.32 0.61
CA GLY A 78 3.25 0.41 -0.64
C GLY A 78 2.52 1.74 -0.41
N ALA A 79 1.74 1.83 0.68
CA ALA A 79 1.05 3.04 1.06
C ALA A 79 2.02 4.11 1.53
N ALA A 80 2.90 3.75 2.47
CA ALA A 80 3.95 4.64 2.94
C ALA A 80 4.91 5.02 1.80
N GLN A 81 5.23 4.09 0.89
CA GLN A 81 6.07 4.41 -0.27
C GLN A 81 5.44 5.47 -1.17
N THR A 82 4.13 5.37 -1.45
CA THR A 82 3.40 6.36 -2.26
C THR A 82 3.28 7.70 -1.53
N TYR A 83 3.05 7.67 -0.22
CA TYR A 83 3.02 8.85 0.64
C TYR A 83 4.35 9.61 0.59
N TRP A 84 5.48 8.96 0.88
CA TRP A 84 6.80 9.59 0.88
C TRP A 84 7.22 10.07 -0.51
N ARG A 85 6.80 9.39 -1.58
CA ARG A 85 6.99 9.89 -2.95
C ARG A 85 6.29 11.24 -3.19
N ARG A 86 5.09 11.44 -2.62
CA ARG A 86 4.36 12.72 -2.72
C ARG A 86 5.01 13.80 -1.86
N VAL A 87 5.41 13.47 -0.63
CA VAL A 87 6.15 14.39 0.27
C VAL A 87 7.45 14.85 -0.39
N ARG A 88 8.22 13.93 -0.98
CA ARG A 88 9.46 14.27 -1.72
C ARG A 88 9.20 15.24 -2.87
N LYS A 89 8.09 15.05 -3.60
CA LYS A 89 7.71 15.95 -4.69
C LYS A 89 7.37 17.35 -4.17
N SER A 90 6.64 17.47 -3.06
CA SER A 90 6.32 18.78 -2.48
C SER A 90 7.55 19.47 -1.89
N VAL A 91 8.47 18.75 -1.26
CA VAL A 91 9.76 19.29 -0.80
C VAL A 91 10.55 19.84 -1.99
N ALA A 92 10.69 19.07 -3.08
CA ALA A 92 11.41 19.52 -4.28
C ALA A 92 10.80 20.79 -4.88
N THR A 93 9.47 20.85 -5.03
CA THR A 93 8.77 22.06 -5.53
C THR A 93 9.03 23.29 -4.65
N ARG A 94 9.16 23.12 -3.33
CA ARG A 94 9.43 24.23 -2.40
C ARG A 94 10.88 24.68 -2.42
N LEU A 95 11.82 23.76 -2.60
CA LEU A 95 13.24 24.08 -2.73
C LEU A 95 13.57 24.73 -4.08
N GLU A 96 12.88 24.35 -5.17
CA GLU A 96 13.02 24.98 -6.48
C GLU A 96 12.37 26.37 -6.56
N GLY A 97 11.38 26.63 -5.71
CA GLY A 97 10.66 27.92 -5.63
C GLY A 97 11.27 28.95 -4.68
N HIS A 98 12.39 28.63 -4.02
CA HIS A 98 13.06 29.47 -3.02
C HIS A 98 14.40 30.02 -3.54
#